data_AF-A0A3S5YK33-F1
#
_entry.id   AF-A0A3S5YK33-F1
#
_cell.length_a   1.000
_cell.length_b   1.000
_cell.length_c   1.000
_cell.angle_alpha   90.00
_cell.angle_beta   90.00
_cell.angle_gamma   90.00
#
_symmetry.space_group_name_H-M   'P 1'
#
loop_
_entity.id
_entity.type
_entity.pdbx_description
1 polymer ?
#
loop_
_entity_poly.entity_id
_entity_poly.type
_entity_poly.pdbx_seq_one_letter_code
_entity_poly.pdbx_strand_id
1 'polypeptide(L)'
;MPVTTGHHGRPPDAIQELDQFRQQDKDAARDFLLRVKALFPSTANVSVFTGIETLFPFIQHPTPLQQKVLELDINMDGAQLFILEDVTGAGKTEAALILVHRLMAAGKAQGLYFGLPTMAVTPFKHNNLRLLGLSNKVLLCSPRQRG
;
A
#
# COMPACT_ATOMS: atom_id res chain seq x y z
N MET A 1 13.28 -14.47 -6.04
CA MET A 1 12.54 -14.32 -4.77
C MET A 1 12.68 -15.63 -4.02
N PRO A 2 13.34 -15.68 -2.86
CA PRO A 2 13.34 -16.89 -2.06
C PRO A 2 11.95 -17.06 -1.45
N VAL A 3 11.35 -18.24 -1.66
CA VAL A 3 10.11 -18.65 -1.01
C VAL A 3 10.49 -19.24 0.35
N THR A 4 9.95 -18.68 1.43
CA THR A 4 10.19 -19.16 2.79
C THR A 4 8.91 -19.81 3.32
N THR A 5 8.92 -21.12 3.53
CA THR A 5 7.88 -21.81 4.31
C THR A 5 8.54 -22.53 5.48
N GLY A 6 8.16 -22.16 6.70
CA GLY A 6 8.61 -22.81 7.93
C GLY A 6 7.65 -23.90 8.39
N HIS A 7 8.13 -24.80 9.26
CA HIS A 7 7.48 -26.10 9.47
C HIS A 7 6.14 -26.08 10.24
N HIS A 8 5.82 -25.01 11.00
CA HIS A 8 4.60 -24.89 11.80
C HIS A 8 4.23 -23.41 12.08
N GLY A 9 4.32 -22.55 11.05
CA GLY A 9 4.08 -21.11 11.22
C GLY A 9 5.20 -20.35 11.95
N ARG A 10 6.32 -21.01 12.27
CA ARG A 10 7.57 -20.35 12.71
C ARG A 10 8.45 -20.10 11.49
N PRO A 11 8.87 -18.85 11.22
CA PRO A 11 9.84 -18.58 10.16
C PRO A 11 11.17 -19.27 10.49
N PRO A 12 11.89 -19.81 9.49
CA PRO A 12 13.16 -20.47 9.72
C PRO A 12 14.20 -19.49 10.26
N ASP A 13 15.04 -19.97 11.17
CA ASP A 13 16.09 -19.18 11.84
C ASP A 13 17.18 -18.68 10.87
N ALA A 14 17.25 -19.25 9.66
CA ALA A 14 18.12 -18.81 8.58
C ALA A 14 17.40 -18.92 7.22
N ILE A 15 17.71 -17.99 6.30
CA ILE A 15 17.41 -18.13 4.87
C ILE A 15 18.42 -19.13 4.28
N GLN A 16 18.34 -20.39 4.68
CA GLN A 16 18.94 -21.47 3.90
C GLN A 16 17.96 -21.85 2.79
N GLU A 17 18.46 -22.15 1.59
CA GLU A 17 17.64 -22.87 0.60
C GLU A 17 17.23 -24.19 1.26
N LEU A 18 16.00 -24.26 1.75
CA LEU A 18 15.42 -25.49 2.24
C LEU A 18 15.17 -26.37 1.02
N ASP A 19 15.87 -27.50 0.92
CA ASP A 19 15.73 -28.49 -0.15
C ASP A 19 14.37 -29.24 -0.15
N GLN A 20 13.37 -28.72 0.57
CA GLN A 20 12.03 -29.30 0.63
C GLN A 20 11.26 -29.16 -0.68
N PHE A 21 11.68 -28.24 -1.56
CA PHE A 21 11.06 -28.02 -2.87
C PHE A 21 11.97 -28.50 -3.99
N ARG A 22 11.45 -29.37 -4.85
CA ARG A 22 12.16 -29.83 -6.05
C ARG A 22 12.24 -28.67 -7.04
N GLN A 23 13.20 -28.75 -7.97
CA GLN A 23 13.31 -27.77 -9.06
C GLN A 23 11.98 -27.62 -9.82
N GLN A 24 11.26 -28.72 -10.04
CA GLN A 24 9.95 -28.72 -10.69
C GLN A 24 8.89 -27.89 -9.93
N ASP A 25 8.92 -27.89 -8.59
CA ASP A 25 7.99 -27.08 -7.78
C ASP A 25 8.32 -25.58 -7.92
N LYS A 26 9.62 -25.25 -7.91
CA LYS A 26 10.10 -23.88 -8.14
C LYS A 26 9.72 -23.38 -9.53
N ASP A 27 9.82 -24.24 -10.56
CA ASP A 27 9.48 -23.91 -11.93
C ASP A 27 7.97 -23.72 -12.12
N ALA A 28 7.15 -24.59 -11.52
CA ALA A 28 5.69 -24.46 -11.54
C ALA A 28 5.22 -23.17 -10.85
N ALA A 29 5.79 -22.82 -9.70
CA ALA A 29 5.51 -21.56 -9.02
C ALA A 29 5.90 -20.34 -9.88
N ARG A 30 7.04 -20.42 -10.57
CA ARG A 30 7.49 -19.38 -11.50
C ARG A 30 6.53 -19.22 -12.68
N ASP A 31 6.11 -20.32 -13.30
CA ASP A 31 5.16 -20.29 -14.42
C ASP A 31 3.81 -19.69 -13.99
N PHE A 32 3.31 -20.08 -12.82
CA PHE A 32 2.10 -19.49 -12.24
C PHE A 32 2.23 -17.97 -12.06
N LEU A 33 3.32 -17.50 -11.45
CA LEU A 33 3.56 -16.06 -11.25
C LEU A 33 3.65 -15.31 -12.59
N LEU A 34 4.28 -15.89 -13.61
CA LEU A 34 4.36 -15.29 -14.95
C LEU A 34 2.99 -15.20 -15.62
N ARG A 35 2.16 -16.25 -15.53
CA ARG A 35 0.80 -16.24 -16.07
C ARG A 35 -0.09 -15.22 -15.36
N VAL A 36 -0.03 -15.19 -14.04
CA VAL A 36 -0.83 -14.27 -13.22
C VAL A 36 -0.36 -12.83 -13.36
N LYS A 37 0.93 -12.58 -13.64
CA LYS A 37 1.45 -11.24 -13.95
C LYS A 37 0.68 -10.56 -15.09
N ALA A 38 0.23 -11.32 -16.09
CA ALA A 38 -0.58 -10.78 -17.19
C ALA A 38 -1.97 -10.29 -16.76
N LEU A 39 -2.48 -10.73 -15.61
CA LEU A 39 -3.75 -10.26 -15.03
C LEU A 39 -3.60 -8.92 -14.31
N PHE A 40 -2.36 -8.50 -14.05
CA PHE A 40 -2.07 -7.23 -13.42
C PHE A 40 -1.66 -6.20 -14.48
N PRO A 41 -2.18 -4.96 -14.38
CA PRO A 41 -1.72 -3.88 -15.25
C PRO A 41 -0.20 -3.70 -15.07
N SER A 42 0.46 -3.30 -16.16
CA SER A 42 1.88 -2.92 -16.16
C SER A 42 2.16 -2.04 -14.95
N THR A 43 3.23 -2.35 -14.20
CA THR A 43 3.67 -1.52 -13.08
C THR A 43 3.88 -0.09 -13.58
N ALA A 44 3.01 0.82 -13.18
CA ALA A 44 3.15 2.23 -13.50
C ALA A 44 4.28 2.79 -12.64
N ASN A 45 5.14 3.61 -13.24
CA ASN A 45 6.11 4.37 -12.46
C ASN A 45 5.35 5.33 -11.53
N VAL A 46 5.81 5.43 -10.29
CA VAL A 46 5.25 6.42 -9.36
C VAL A 46 5.60 7.80 -9.89
N SER A 47 4.60 8.65 -10.07
CA SER A 47 4.82 10.04 -10.46
C SER A 47 5.50 10.82 -9.34
N VAL A 48 6.32 11.80 -9.70
CA VAL A 48 6.88 12.77 -8.74
C VAL A 48 5.72 13.45 -8.02
N PHE A 49 5.87 13.64 -6.70
CA PHE A 49 4.90 14.37 -5.92
C PHE A 49 5.05 15.88 -6.17
N THR A 50 4.16 16.46 -6.97
CA THR A 50 4.17 17.91 -7.28
C THR A 50 3.05 18.69 -6.57
N GLY A 51 2.16 18.01 -5.85
CA GLY A 51 0.99 18.59 -5.21
C GLY A 51 -0.23 17.68 -5.30
N ILE A 52 -1.32 18.06 -4.64
CA ILE A 52 -2.54 17.25 -4.54
C ILE A 52 -3.47 17.41 -5.74
N GLU A 53 -3.31 18.46 -6.53
CA GLU A 53 -4.16 18.83 -7.67
C GLU A 53 -4.29 17.69 -8.69
N THR A 54 -3.20 16.96 -8.93
CA THR A 54 -3.17 15.85 -9.89
C THR A 54 -3.91 14.62 -9.37
N LEU A 55 -3.89 14.42 -8.05
CA LEU A 55 -4.55 13.30 -7.38
C LEU A 55 -6.03 13.60 -7.12
N PHE A 56 -6.33 14.86 -6.78
CA PHE A 56 -7.65 15.35 -6.40
C PHE A 56 -7.94 16.72 -7.04
N PRO A 57 -8.29 16.77 -8.34
CA PRO A 57 -8.57 18.04 -9.05
C PRO A 57 -9.74 18.86 -8.47
N PHE A 58 -10.53 18.25 -7.58
CA PHE A 58 -11.68 18.88 -6.93
C PHE A 58 -11.31 19.58 -5.60
N ILE A 59 -10.11 19.35 -5.05
CA ILE A 59 -9.66 20.00 -3.82
C ILE A 59 -9.00 21.33 -4.18
N GLN A 60 -9.74 22.44 -4.06
CA GLN A 60 -9.19 23.78 -4.29
C GLN A 60 -8.36 24.28 -3.09
N HIS A 61 -8.74 23.88 -1.88
CA HIS A 61 -8.07 24.23 -0.64
C HIS A 61 -7.97 22.98 0.25
N PRO A 62 -6.76 22.55 0.63
CA PRO A 62 -6.58 21.41 1.53
C PRO A 62 -7.29 21.65 2.87
N THR A 63 -7.88 20.60 3.44
CA THR A 63 -8.33 20.64 4.84
C THR A 63 -7.12 20.72 5.78
N PRO A 64 -7.28 21.16 7.06
CA PRO A 64 -6.17 21.22 8.00
C PRO A 64 -5.39 19.90 8.14
N LEU A 65 -6.09 18.74 8.15
CA LEU A 65 -5.44 17.43 8.18
C LEU A 65 -4.66 17.13 6.90
N GLN A 66 -5.21 17.45 5.73
CA GLN A 66 -4.52 17.26 4.45
C GLN A 66 -3.27 18.15 4.37
N GLN A 67 -3.37 19.41 4.80
CA GLN A 67 -2.24 20.32 4.89
C GLN A 67 -1.17 19.79 5.86
N LYS A 68 -1.58 19.30 7.03
CA LYS A 68 -0.65 18.71 8.00
C LYS A 68 0.11 17.52 7.41
N VAL A 69 -0.57 16.69 6.62
CA VAL A 69 0.07 15.58 5.90
C VAL A 69 1.02 16.06 4.81
N LEU A 70 0.74 17.18 4.12
CA LEU A 70 1.67 17.74 3.13
C LEU A 70 3.00 18.19 3.74
N GLU A 71 2.93 18.74 4.94
CA GLU A 71 4.08 19.30 5.67
C GLU A 71 4.81 18.26 6.53
N LEU A 72 4.20 17.11 6.77
CA LEU A 72 4.75 16.06 7.63
C LEU A 72 6.11 15.59 7.12
N ASP A 73 7.12 15.54 7.99
CA ASP A 73 8.40 14.93 7.65
C ASP A 73 8.22 13.41 7.52
N ILE A 74 8.62 12.87 6.37
CA ILE A 74 8.52 11.45 6.03
C ILE A 74 9.90 10.81 5.89
N ASN A 75 10.99 11.56 6.09
CA ASN A 75 12.34 11.12 5.78
C ASN A 75 12.93 10.10 6.75
N MET A 76 12.21 9.75 7.82
CA MET A 76 12.63 8.71 8.77
C MET A 76 12.94 7.37 8.08
N ASP A 77 14.02 6.71 8.49
CA ASP A 77 14.38 5.40 7.97
C ASP A 77 13.56 4.28 8.63
N GLY A 78 13.40 3.17 7.93
CA GLY A 78 12.67 2.00 8.41
C GLY A 78 11.14 2.09 8.29
N ALA A 79 10.46 1.19 8.99
CA ALA A 79 9.00 1.11 8.98
C ALA A 79 8.37 2.23 9.81
N GLN A 80 7.31 2.86 9.27
CA GLN A 80 6.63 3.99 9.90
C GLN A 80 5.13 3.69 10.06
N LEU A 81 4.55 4.10 11.19
CA LEU A 81 3.11 4.04 11.46
C LEU A 81 2.56 5.46 11.57
N PHE A 82 1.54 5.74 10.77
CA PHE A 82 0.82 7.01 10.80
C PHE A 82 -0.62 6.77 11.20
N ILE A 83 -1.10 7.54 12.18
CA ILE A 83 -2.49 7.52 12.64
C ILE A 83 -3.08 8.90 12.34
N LEU A 84 -4.10 8.94 11.49
CA LEU A 84 -4.79 10.16 11.07
C LEU A 84 -6.14 10.22 11.77
N GLU A 85 -6.23 11.00 12.84
CA GLU A 85 -7.45 11.21 13.61
C GLU A 85 -8.04 12.59 13.35
N ASP A 86 -9.33 12.60 13.01
CA ASP A 86 -10.11 13.82 12.80
C ASP A 86 -11.61 13.45 12.76
N VAL A 87 -12.48 14.46 12.77
CA VAL A 87 -13.93 14.31 12.65
C VAL A 87 -14.34 13.69 11.32
N THR A 88 -15.52 13.08 11.28
CA THR A 88 -16.09 12.53 10.05
C THR A 88 -16.28 13.64 9.01
N GLY A 89 -15.93 13.36 7.75
CA GLY A 89 -16.01 14.36 6.68
C GLY A 89 -14.78 15.28 6.54
N ALA A 90 -13.80 15.24 7.46
CA ALA A 90 -12.58 16.06 7.40
C ALA A 90 -11.60 15.72 6.25
N GLY A 91 -11.94 14.77 5.38
CA GLY A 91 -11.09 14.36 4.26
C GLY A 91 -9.93 13.43 4.65
N LYS A 92 -10.13 12.56 5.66
CA LYS A 92 -9.12 11.60 6.15
C LYS A 92 -8.65 10.65 5.06
N THR A 93 -9.54 10.23 4.17
CA THR A 93 -9.21 9.31 3.07
C THR A 93 -8.27 9.97 2.07
N GLU A 94 -8.51 11.21 1.71
CA GLU A 94 -7.66 12.01 0.83
C GLU A 94 -6.32 12.30 1.51
N ALA A 95 -6.32 12.69 2.78
CA ALA A 95 -5.10 12.89 3.56
C ALA A 95 -4.23 11.61 3.59
N ALA A 96 -4.86 10.46 3.80
CA ALA A 96 -4.20 9.17 3.77
C ALA A 96 -3.58 8.85 2.39
N LEU A 97 -4.29 9.13 1.29
CA LEU A 97 -3.79 8.92 -0.06
C LEU A 97 -2.67 9.90 -0.45
N ILE A 98 -2.72 11.15 0.03
CA ILE A 98 -1.61 12.11 -0.10
C ILE A 98 -0.36 11.55 0.56
N LEU A 99 -0.48 11.07 1.79
CA LEU A 99 0.65 10.49 2.54
C LEU A 99 1.25 9.28 1.80
N VAL A 100 0.40 8.39 1.27
CA VAL A 100 0.82 7.24 0.48
C VAL A 100 1.61 7.69 -0.75
N HIS A 101 1.10 8.65 -1.53
CA HIS A 101 1.80 9.12 -2.73
C HIS A 101 3.14 9.76 -2.37
N ARG A 102 3.21 10.57 -1.31
CA ARG A 102 4.48 11.14 -0.82
C ARG A 102 5.49 10.04 -0.46
N LEU A 103 5.07 9.01 0.26
CA LEU A 103 5.93 7.87 0.63
C LEU A 103 6.38 7.06 -0.59
N MET A 104 5.49 6.82 -1.55
CA MET A 104 5.83 6.12 -2.79
C MET A 104 6.79 6.92 -3.67
N ALA A 105 6.57 8.24 -3.79
CA ALA A 105 7.43 9.14 -4.56
C ALA A 105 8.81 9.30 -3.92
N ALA A 106 8.91 9.21 -2.60
CA ALA A 106 10.17 9.16 -1.86
C ALA A 106 10.86 7.77 -1.88
N GLY A 107 10.31 6.79 -2.61
CA GLY A 107 10.87 5.43 -2.69
C GLY A 107 10.70 4.59 -1.41
N LYS A 108 9.92 5.08 -0.43
CA LYS A 108 9.67 4.39 0.85
C LYS A 108 8.57 3.34 0.76
N ALA A 109 7.78 3.35 -0.31
CA ALA A 109 6.75 2.35 -0.58
C ALA A 109 6.67 2.02 -2.07
N GLN A 110 6.37 0.75 -2.40
CA GLN A 110 6.18 0.29 -3.78
C GLN A 110 4.73 -0.09 -4.09
N GLY A 111 3.85 -0.05 -3.09
CA GLY A 111 2.44 -0.32 -3.28
C GLY A 111 1.59 -0.01 -2.05
N LEU A 112 0.28 0.04 -2.27
CA LEU A 112 -0.73 0.34 -1.26
C LEU A 112 -1.54 -0.91 -0.92
N TYR A 113 -1.96 -1.04 0.33
CA TYR A 113 -3.04 -1.92 0.74
C TYR A 113 -4.09 -1.11 1.50
N PHE A 114 -5.33 -1.15 1.02
CA PHE A 114 -6.44 -0.40 1.61
C PHE A 114 -7.28 -1.34 2.49
N GLY A 115 -7.28 -1.10 3.80
CA GLY A 115 -8.09 -1.84 4.75
C GLY A 115 -9.49 -1.22 4.84
N LEU A 116 -10.47 -1.82 4.17
CA LEU A 116 -11.86 -1.40 4.27
C LEU A 116 -12.55 -2.08 5.48
N PRO A 117 -13.45 -1.38 6.19
CA PRO A 117 -14.29 -2.05 7.18
C PRO A 117 -15.19 -3.10 6.48
N THR A 118 -15.52 -4.17 7.19
CA THR A 118 -16.21 -5.39 6.69
C THR A 118 -17.54 -5.16 5.97
N MET A 119 -18.11 -3.95 5.99
CA MET A 119 -19.35 -3.57 5.33
C MET A 119 -19.21 -2.36 4.36
N ALA A 120 -18.01 -2.02 3.89
CA ALA A 120 -17.86 -1.02 2.84
C ALA A 120 -17.95 -1.68 1.45
N VAL A 121 -19.15 -1.67 0.86
CA VAL A 121 -19.30 -1.83 -0.60
C VAL A 121 -18.64 -0.62 -1.23
N THR A 122 -17.63 -0.83 -2.07
CA THR A 122 -16.86 0.25 -2.73
C THR A 122 -17.74 1.06 -3.70
N PRO A 123 -18.05 2.34 -3.43
CA PRO A 123 -18.49 3.26 -4.47
C PRO A 123 -17.33 4.22 -4.78
N PHE A 124 -16.08 3.75 -4.72
CA PHE A 124 -14.92 4.57 -5.10
C PHE A 124 -14.78 4.52 -6.62
N LYS A 125 -15.47 5.45 -7.31
CA LYS A 125 -15.31 5.70 -8.75
C LYS A 125 -14.01 6.46 -9.01
N HIS A 126 -12.88 5.81 -8.80
CA HIS A 126 -11.62 6.20 -9.41
C HIS A 126 -11.09 4.98 -10.16
N ASN A 127 -11.17 5.02 -11.49
CA ASN A 127 -10.56 4.02 -12.34
C ASN A 127 -9.05 3.99 -12.02
N ASN A 128 -8.55 2.83 -11.57
CA ASN A 128 -7.15 2.47 -11.34
C ASN A 128 -6.64 2.40 -9.88
N LEU A 129 -7.45 1.93 -8.92
CA LEU A 129 -6.92 1.46 -7.63
C LEU A 129 -6.90 -0.07 -7.58
N ARG A 130 -5.72 -0.69 -7.68
CA ARG A 130 -5.55 -2.15 -7.52
C ARG A 130 -4.48 -2.49 -6.46
N LEU A 131 -4.80 -3.56 -5.74
CA LEU A 131 -4.34 -3.96 -4.41
C LEU A 131 -3.47 -5.22 -4.52
N LEU A 132 -2.19 -5.21 -4.14
CA LEU A 132 -1.36 -6.45 -4.04
C LEU A 132 -0.06 -6.33 -3.22
N GLY A 133 0.17 -7.27 -2.30
CA GLY A 133 1.50 -7.85 -1.96
C GLY A 133 2.39 -7.13 -0.94
N LEU A 134 2.42 -7.61 0.31
CA LEU A 134 3.08 -7.00 1.48
C LEU A 134 4.62 -7.07 1.46
N SER A 135 5.27 -5.95 1.15
CA SER A 135 6.62 -5.52 1.61
C SER A 135 6.74 -4.02 1.30
N ASN A 136 7.20 -3.18 2.25
CA ASN A 136 7.17 -1.70 2.14
C ASN A 136 5.79 -1.12 1.79
N LYS A 137 4.80 -1.34 2.67
CA LYS A 137 3.41 -0.86 2.48
C LYS A 137 2.95 0.07 3.57
N VAL A 138 2.16 1.06 3.16
CA VAL A 138 1.34 1.90 4.04
C VAL A 138 -0.01 1.21 4.25
N LEU A 139 -0.41 1.02 5.50
CA LEU A 139 -1.73 0.52 5.88
C LEU A 139 -2.64 1.70 6.22
N LEU A 140 -3.71 1.86 5.45
CA LEU A 140 -4.75 2.83 5.76
C LEU A 140 -5.91 2.12 6.46
N CYS A 141 -6.10 2.42 7.75
CA CYS A 141 -7.24 1.96 8.56
C CYS A 141 -8.10 3.18 8.91
N SER A 142 -9.35 3.22 8.42
CA SER A 142 -10.32 4.22 8.86
C SER A 142 -11.31 3.57 9.83
N PRO A 143 -11.16 3.72 11.15
CA PRO A 143 -12.18 3.28 12.09
C PRO A 143 -13.45 4.13 11.93
N ARG A 144 -14.61 3.49 12.01
CA ARG A 144 -15.90 4.18 12.12
C ARG A 144 -16.03 4.64 13.57
N GLN A 145 -16.03 5.95 13.82
CA GLN A 145 -16.47 6.49 15.10
C GLN A 145 -17.98 6.22 15.21
N ARG A 146 -18.40 5.47 16.24
CA ARG A 146 -19.82 5.40 16.61
C ARG A 146 -20.21 6.79 17.11
N GLY A 147 -21.29 7.35 16.56
CA GLY A 147 -21.96 8.51 17.14
C GLY A 147 -22.59 8.17 18.48
#